data_AF-A0A250B6N8-F1
#
_entry.id   AF-A0A250B6N8-F1
#
_cell.length_a   1.000
_cell.length_b   1.000
_cell.length_c   1.000
_cell.angle_alpha   90.00
_cell.angle_beta   90.00
_cell.angle_gamma   90.00
#
_symmetry.space_group_name_H-M   'P 1'
#
loop_
_entity.id
_entity.type
_entity.pdbx_description
1 polymer ?
#
loop_
_entity_poly.entity_id
_entity_poly.type
_entity_poly.pdbx_seq_one_letter_code
_entity_poly.pdbx_strand_id
1 'polypeptide(L)' 'MPSKIIKYAIAYILIFFAFLLFFSCIGYYIFFFNWDTETINIVMNAIGIVIALVTSIAIYGFAEKIKSAA' A
#
# COMPACT_ATOMS: atom_id res chain seq x y z
N MET A 1 -4.96 9.00 -26.25
CA MET A 1 -5.64 8.87 -24.94
C MET A 1 -5.99 7.40 -24.75
N PRO A 2 -5.59 6.72 -23.66
CA PRO A 2 -6.02 5.34 -23.41
C PRO A 2 -7.54 5.28 -23.37
N SER A 3 -8.11 4.20 -23.93
CA SER A 3 -9.55 3.99 -23.90
C SER A 3 -10.05 3.94 -22.45
N LYS A 4 -11.33 4.28 -22.23
CA LYS A 4 -11.92 4.25 -20.88
C LYS A 4 -11.67 2.92 -20.18
N ILE A 5 -11.83 1.82 -20.90
CA ILE A 5 -11.60 0.44 -20.42
C ILE A 5 -10.17 0.29 -19.87
N ILE A 6 -9.15 0.77 -20.59
CA ILE A 6 -7.76 0.69 -20.15
C ILE A 6 -7.54 1.51 -18.87
N LYS A 7 -8.13 2.71 -18.76
CA LYS A 7 -8.02 3.54 -17.55
C LYS A 7 -8.66 2.86 -16.34
N TYR A 8 -9.84 2.28 -16.48
CA TYR A 8 -10.49 1.50 -15.41
C TYR A 8 -9.66 0.29 -15.01
N ALA A 9 -9.13 -0.46 -15.98
CA ALA A 9 -8.28 -1.61 -15.69
C ALA A 9 -7.03 -1.22 -14.88
N ILE A 10 -6.33 -0.16 -15.29
CA ILE A 10 -5.17 0.37 -14.56
C ILE A 10 -5.57 0.79 -13.14
N ALA A 11 -6.67 1.53 -12.99
CA ALA A 11 -7.14 1.98 -11.68
C ALA A 11 -7.43 0.79 -10.74
N TYR A 12 -8.15 -0.23 -11.20
CA TYR A 12 -8.47 -1.40 -10.37
C TYR A 12 -7.23 -2.23 -10.01
N ILE A 13 -6.26 -2.36 -10.92
CA ILE A 13 -4.99 -3.03 -10.62
C ILE A 13 -4.24 -2.26 -9.51
N LEU A 14 -4.18 -0.93 -9.58
CA LEU A 14 -3.54 -0.11 -8.54
C LEU A 14 -4.27 -0.21 -7.20
N ILE A 15 -5.60 -0.19 -7.19
CA ILE A 15 -6.41 -0.38 -5.97
C ILE A 15 -6.12 -1.75 -5.35
N PHE A 16 -6.03 -2.80 -6.18
CA PHE A 16 -5.68 -4.13 -5.71
C PHE A 16 -4.29 -4.17 -5.05
N PHE A 17 -3.28 -3.54 -5.66
CA PHE A 17 -1.94 -3.46 -5.05
C PHE A 17 -1.90 -2.61 -3.78
N ALA A 18 -2.64 -1.50 -3.74
CA ALA A 18 -2.77 -0.70 -2.52
C ALA A 18 -3.35 -1.54 -1.38
N PHE A 19 -4.42 -2.28 -1.65
CA PHE A 19 -5.05 -3.20 -0.70
C PHE A 19 -4.08 -4.30 -0.26
N LEU A 20 -3.42 -4.97 -1.20
CA LEU A 20 -2.44 -6.02 -0.88
C LEU A 20 -1.30 -5.50 0.00
N LEU A 21 -0.78 -4.30 -0.29
CA LEU A 21 0.27 -3.66 0.50
C LEU A 21 -0.20 -3.33 1.92
N PHE A 22 -1.42 -2.78 2.06
CA PHE A 22 -2.02 -2.48 3.36
C PHE A 22 -2.19 -3.73 4.22
N PHE A 23 -2.77 -4.79 3.66
CA PHE A 23 -2.94 -6.06 4.38
C PHE A 23 -1.60 -6.76 4.65
N SER A 24 -0.60 -6.61 3.78
CA SER A 24 0.75 -7.08 4.05
C SER A 24 1.38 -6.37 5.24
N CYS A 25 1.19 -5.05 5.40
CA CYS A 25 1.65 -4.31 6.57
C CYS A 25 0.99 -4.81 7.86
N ILE A 26 -0.32 -5.03 7.84
CA ILE A 26 -1.07 -5.58 8.99
C ILE A 26 -0.58 -7.00 9.31
N GLY A 27 -0.47 -7.86 8.30
CA GLY A 27 0.00 -9.23 8.47
C GLY A 27 1.42 -9.28 9.00
N TYR A 28 2.31 -8.44 8.48
CA TYR A 28 3.67 -8.31 8.99
C TYR A 28 3.68 -7.90 10.46
N TYR A 29 2.89 -6.88 10.83
CA TYR A 29 2.79 -6.42 12.22
C TYR A 29 2.28 -7.52 13.17
N ILE A 30 1.25 -8.27 12.78
CA ILE A 30 0.62 -9.29 13.64
C ILE A 30 1.45 -10.57 13.75
N PHE A 31 1.98 -11.06 12.62
CA PHE A 31 2.57 -12.40 12.54
C PHE A 31 4.09 -12.43 12.58
N PHE A 32 4.77 -11.33 12.23
CA PHE A 32 6.22 -11.32 12.01
C PHE A 32 6.97 -10.24 12.78
N PHE A 33 6.29 -9.21 13.28
CA PHE A 33 6.96 -8.12 13.99
C PHE A 33 7.48 -8.61 15.34
N ASN A 34 8.80 -8.66 15.47
CA ASN A 34 9.44 -9.06 16.71
C ASN A 34 9.63 -7.85 17.63
N TRP A 35 8.98 -7.90 18.79
CA TRP A 35 9.15 -6.92 19.86
C TRP A 35 10.32 -7.23 20.80
N ASP A 36 10.83 -8.46 20.77
CA ASP A 36 11.94 -8.94 21.58
C ASP A 36 13.26 -8.87 20.79
N THR A 37 13.59 -7.65 20.34
CA THR A 37 14.83 -7.34 19.63
C THR A 37 15.33 -5.96 20.05
N GLU A 38 16.50 -5.56 19.59
CA GLU A 38 17.06 -4.25 19.89
C GLU A 38 16.11 -3.12 19.47
N THR A 39 16.04 -2.07 20.28
CA THR A 39 15.16 -0.91 20.06
C THR A 39 15.32 -0.31 18.66
N ILE A 40 16.55 -0.28 18.13
CA ILE A 40 16.81 0.24 16.78
C ILE A 40 16.11 -0.60 15.70
N ASN A 41 16.07 -1.92 15.84
CA ASN A 41 15.41 -2.82 14.91
C ASN A 41 13.88 -2.64 14.97
N ILE A 42 13.32 -2.47 16.18
CA ILE A 42 11.90 -2.16 16.36
C ILE A 42 11.54 -0.87 15.62
N VAL A 43 12.32 0.19 15.83
CA VAL A 43 12.10 1.50 15.21
C VAL A 43 12.20 1.41 13.69
N MET A 44 13.22 0.73 13.15
CA MET A 44 13.37 0.57 11.70
C MET A 44 12.19 -0.17 11.06
N ASN A 45 11.73 -1.26 11.68
CA ASN A 45 10.57 -2.01 11.18
C ASN A 45 9.29 -1.18 11.26
N ALA A 46 9.08 -0.43 12.35
CA ALA A 46 7.94 0.46 12.50
C ALA A 46 7.93 1.57 11.43
N ILE A 47 9.08 2.21 11.17
CA ILE A 47 9.23 3.20 10.09
C ILE A 47 8.90 2.57 8.73
N GLY A 48 9.42 1.35 8.46
CA GLY A 48 9.11 0.62 7.23
C GLY A 48 7.62 0.38 7.03
N ILE A 49 6.90 -0.02 8.08
CA ILE A 49 5.44 -0.18 8.05
C ILE A 49 4.76 1.16 7.75
N VAL A 50 5.12 2.24 8.44
CA VAL A 50 4.51 3.56 8.23
C VAL A 50 4.70 4.05 6.79
N ILE A 51 5.92 3.93 6.26
CA ILE A 51 6.21 4.30 4.86
C ILE A 51 5.36 3.47 3.89
N ALA A 52 5.26 2.15 4.11
CA ALA A 52 4.46 1.27 3.28
C ALA A 52 2.96 1.58 3.35
N LEU A 53 2.42 1.93 4.53
CA LEU A 53 1.05 2.38 4.71
C LEU A 53 0.77 3.70 3.98
N VAL A 54 1.64 4.69 4.13
CA VAL A 54 1.53 5.97 3.39
C VAL A 54 1.58 5.73 1.89
N THR A 55 2.47 4.84 1.45
CA THR A 55 2.59 4.44 0.03
C THR A 55 1.30 3.78 -0.47
N SER A 56 0.72 2.85 0.30
CA SER A 56 -0.57 2.23 -0.04
C SER A 56 -1.68 3.27 -0.21
N ILE A 57 -1.80 4.22 0.72
CA ILE A 57 -2.79 5.30 0.64
C ILE A 57 -2.55 6.17 -0.59
N ALA A 58 -1.30 6.51 -0.88
CA ALA A 58 -0.94 7.31 -2.06
C ALA A 58 -1.30 6.59 -3.38
N ILE A 59 -1.00 5.29 -3.48
CA ILE A 59 -1.36 4.47 -4.64
C ILE A 59 -2.88 4.44 -4.82
N TYR A 60 -3.63 4.21 -3.75
CA TYR A 60 -5.09 4.22 -3.78
C TYR A 60 -5.63 5.58 -4.25
N GLY A 61 -5.14 6.68 -3.68
CA GLY A 61 -5.56 8.03 -4.07
C GLY A 61 -5.24 8.35 -5.53
N PHE A 62 -4.10 7.88 -6.05
CA PHE A 62 -3.75 8.01 -7.46
C PHE A 62 -4.67 7.16 -8.36
N ALA A 63 -4.99 5.95 -7.94
CA ALA A 63 -5.89 5.07 -8.66
C ALA A 63 -7.31 5.64 -8.79
N GLU A 64 -7.84 6.21 -7.70
CA GLU A 64 -9.16 6.87 -7.69
C GLU A 64 -9.17 8.10 -8.61
N LYS A 65 -8.07 8.85 -8.71
CA LYS A 65 -7.93 9.95 -9.68
C LYS A 65 -7.97 9.45 -11.13
N ILE A 66 -7.29 8.34 -11.44
CA ILE A 66 -7.33 7.73 -12.79
C ILE A 66 -8.75 7.28 -13.12
N LYS A 67 -9.43 6.62 -12.17
CA LYS A 67 -10.80 6.15 -12.33
C LYS A 67 -11.78 7.29 -12.58
N SER A 68 -11.64 8.40 -11.83
CA SER A 68 -12.49 9.58 -11.97
C SER A 68 -12.28 10.32 -13.29
N ALA A 69 -11.10 10.18 -13.91
CA ALA A 69 -10.75 10.78 -15.20
C ALA A 69 -11.02 9.87 -16.42
N ALA A 70 -11.73 8.75 -16.24
CA ALA A 70 -12.02 7.74 -17.25
C ALA A 70 -13.45 7.83 -17.81
#